data_AF-A0A2D3VZK1-F1
#
_entry.id   AF-A0A2D3VZK1-F1
#
_cell.length_a   1.000
_cell.length_b   1.000
_cell.length_c   1.000
_cell.angle_alpha   90.00
_cell.angle_beta   90.00
_cell.angle_gamma   90.00
#
_symmetry.space_group_name_H-M   'P 1'
#
loop_
_entity.id
_entity.type
_entity.pdbx_description
1 polymer ?
#
loop_
_entity_poly.entity_id
_entity_poly.type
_entity_poly.pdbx_seq_one_letter_code
_entity_poly.pdbx_strand_id
1 'polypeptide(L)'
;MRRISKLILGCIIGASYMWAGSAPEKYPEGEVGRLVKLGEEIVSNTSTHPLTKDLVGNKLSCVNCHLRGDDGKPGTGDGISSWIGTATAFPAWSGREKTVQTLQNRSNNCFMRSMNGKRPIIDSEASLAIATYITWLSSGLPIKMNEKGPWSPHNTKLYPKGVKHFNPIVKKATHANYIAGKSVYESKCASCHGLNGEGLEGSFPPLWGKNDKGEWLAYNTGAGMSKLDKASAWVKSNMPLGEGGSLSDQEVADVVLYMNAQPRADFDLQKMLLPREEMGIYNAKVLEEKHTVRSNFKAFGLDIDEIRGDKLIK
;
A
#
# COMPACT_ATOMS: atom_id res chain seq x y z
N MET A 1 66.16 -15.25 -12.42
CA MET A 1 65.11 -14.58 -13.23
C MET A 1 63.73 -14.99 -12.71
N ARG A 2 63.15 -14.24 -11.77
CA ARG A 2 61.79 -14.47 -11.25
C ARG A 2 60.81 -13.68 -12.13
N ARG A 3 59.94 -14.37 -12.86
CA ARG A 3 58.84 -13.75 -13.61
C ARG A 3 57.75 -13.32 -12.64
N ILE A 4 57.51 -12.01 -12.58
CA ILE A 4 56.41 -11.36 -11.86
C ILE A 4 55.18 -11.45 -12.77
N SER A 5 54.23 -12.32 -12.43
CA SER A 5 52.91 -12.34 -13.06
C SER A 5 52.04 -11.26 -12.41
N LYS A 6 51.75 -10.19 -13.16
CA LYS A 6 50.79 -9.16 -12.77
C LYS A 6 49.39 -9.76 -12.72
N LEU A 7 48.84 -9.95 -11.52
CA LEU A 7 47.41 -10.16 -11.31
C LEU A 7 46.70 -8.82 -11.52
N ILE A 8 46.01 -8.71 -12.65
CA ILE A 8 45.06 -7.64 -12.92
C ILE A 8 43.81 -7.97 -12.09
N LEU A 9 43.64 -7.27 -10.98
CA LEU A 9 42.41 -7.30 -10.19
C LEU A 9 41.35 -6.47 -10.96
N GLY A 10 40.63 -7.14 -11.85
CA GLY A 10 39.47 -6.55 -12.51
C GLY A 10 38.38 -6.29 -11.48
N CYS A 11 38.10 -5.01 -11.21
CA CYS A 11 36.91 -4.59 -10.48
C CYS A 11 35.67 -5.09 -11.21
N ILE A 12 35.04 -6.13 -10.65
CA ILE A 12 33.66 -6.48 -10.99
C ILE A 12 32.81 -5.37 -10.39
N ILE A 13 32.52 -4.33 -11.18
CA ILE A 13 31.41 -3.42 -10.92
C ILE A 13 30.14 -4.24 -11.20
N GLY A 14 29.75 -5.05 -10.23
CA GLY A 14 28.55 -5.86 -10.28
C GLY A 14 27.34 -4.94 -10.32
N ALA A 15 26.51 -5.10 -11.34
CA ALA A 15 25.20 -4.49 -11.49
C ALA A 15 24.30 -4.92 -10.32
N SER A 16 24.39 -4.19 -9.22
CA SER A 16 23.64 -4.39 -7.97
C SER A 16 22.45 -3.43 -7.95
N TYR A 17 21.49 -3.63 -8.85
CA TYR A 17 20.33 -2.74 -8.94
C TYR A 17 19.03 -3.45 -9.29
N MET A 18 18.70 -4.56 -8.62
CA MET A 18 17.31 -5.05 -8.61
C MET A 18 16.85 -5.72 -7.31
N TRP A 19 17.73 -6.06 -6.37
CA TRP A 19 17.33 -6.65 -5.10
C TRP A 19 17.02 -5.56 -4.08
N ALA A 20 15.84 -5.62 -3.45
CA ALA A 20 15.52 -4.73 -2.33
C ALA A 20 16.46 -4.99 -1.12
N GLY A 21 17.12 -6.15 -1.09
CA GLY A 21 17.84 -6.67 0.07
C GLY A 21 16.98 -7.73 0.77
N SER A 22 17.56 -8.50 1.69
CA SER A 22 16.81 -9.38 2.59
C SER A 22 16.56 -8.68 3.93
N ALA A 23 15.50 -9.05 4.63
CA ALA A 23 15.32 -8.62 6.00
C ALA A 23 16.47 -9.16 6.88
N PRO A 24 16.86 -8.44 7.95
CA PRO A 24 17.79 -9.00 8.92
C PRO A 24 17.21 -10.27 9.57
N GLU A 25 18.06 -11.25 9.84
CA GLU A 25 17.63 -12.50 10.47
C GLU A 25 17.47 -12.37 11.99
N LYS A 26 18.31 -11.53 12.62
CA LYS A 26 18.34 -11.35 14.07
C LYS A 26 17.66 -10.05 14.46
N TYR A 27 16.68 -10.16 15.36
CA TYR A 27 16.11 -9.00 16.03
C TYR A 27 17.18 -8.34 16.93
N PRO A 28 17.14 -7.01 17.11
CA PRO A 28 17.96 -6.34 18.10
C PRO A 28 17.66 -6.87 19.51
N GLU A 29 18.58 -6.67 20.44
CA GLU A 29 18.38 -7.00 21.86
C GLU A 29 17.62 -5.88 22.60
N GLY A 30 17.13 -6.20 23.80
CA GLY A 30 16.49 -5.23 24.71
C GLY A 30 15.22 -4.58 24.18
N GLU A 31 14.96 -3.35 24.64
CA GLU A 31 13.72 -2.61 24.33
C GLU A 31 13.52 -2.31 22.84
N VAL A 32 14.62 -2.12 22.10
CA VAL A 32 14.53 -1.95 20.64
C VAL A 32 14.02 -3.23 19.99
N GLY A 33 14.56 -4.38 20.39
CA GLY A 33 14.08 -5.69 19.93
C GLY A 33 12.61 -5.94 20.25
N ARG A 34 12.18 -5.56 21.46
CA ARG A 34 10.76 -5.61 21.86
C ARG A 34 9.89 -4.79 20.92
N LEU A 35 10.25 -3.55 20.62
CA LEU A 35 9.48 -2.68 19.72
C LEU A 35 9.49 -3.16 18.27
N VAL A 36 10.58 -3.76 17.78
CA VAL A 36 10.58 -4.38 16.43
C VAL A 36 9.56 -5.50 16.36
N LYS A 37 9.53 -6.40 17.35
CA LYS A 37 8.58 -7.52 17.41
C LYS A 37 7.14 -7.03 17.56
N LEU A 38 6.90 -6.02 18.41
CA LEU A 38 5.59 -5.40 18.55
C LEU A 38 5.14 -4.76 17.23
N GLY A 39 6.04 -4.09 16.50
CA GLY A 39 5.74 -3.50 15.21
C GLY A 39 5.33 -4.55 14.18
N GLU A 40 6.06 -5.68 14.13
CA GLU A 40 5.74 -6.82 13.28
C GLU A 40 4.36 -7.44 13.59
N GLU A 41 4.04 -7.57 14.87
CA GLU A 41 2.74 -8.04 15.34
C GLU A 41 1.61 -7.09 14.93
N ILE A 42 1.78 -5.78 15.18
CA ILE A 42 0.79 -4.76 14.83
C ILE A 42 0.52 -4.72 13.32
N VAL A 43 1.55 -4.79 12.48
CA VAL A 43 1.34 -4.74 11.02
C VAL A 43 0.71 -6.02 10.47
N SER A 44 0.86 -7.15 11.17
CA SER A 44 0.19 -8.40 10.86
C SER A 44 -1.27 -8.39 11.28
N ASN A 45 -1.57 -7.79 12.44
CA ASN A 45 -2.85 -7.88 13.13
C ASN A 45 -3.51 -6.51 13.35
N THR A 46 -3.35 -5.56 12.41
CA THR A 46 -3.65 -4.14 12.66
C THR A 46 -5.11 -3.88 13.07
N SER A 47 -6.07 -4.60 12.49
CA SER A 47 -7.50 -4.48 12.81
C SER A 47 -7.90 -5.11 14.15
N THR A 48 -7.09 -6.02 14.69
CA THR A 48 -7.45 -6.80 15.90
C THR A 48 -6.53 -6.52 17.09
N HIS A 49 -5.34 -5.96 16.85
CA HIS A 49 -4.35 -5.71 17.88
C HIS A 49 -4.85 -4.65 18.89
N PRO A 50 -4.68 -4.88 20.22
CA PRO A 50 -5.22 -3.99 21.25
C PRO A 50 -4.84 -2.51 21.12
N LEU A 51 -3.62 -2.21 20.66
CA LEU A 51 -3.15 -0.83 20.48
C LEU A 51 -3.70 -0.11 19.23
N THR A 52 -4.33 -0.83 18.29
CA THR A 52 -4.72 -0.26 16.99
C THR A 52 -6.14 -0.55 16.55
N LYS A 53 -6.81 -1.56 17.12
CA LYS A 53 -8.17 -1.96 16.73
C LYS A 53 -9.17 -0.79 16.76
N ASP A 54 -9.06 0.11 17.74
CA ASP A 54 -9.95 1.27 17.90
C ASP A 54 -9.62 2.40 16.92
N LEU A 55 -8.49 2.29 16.21
CA LEU A 55 -8.04 3.23 15.17
C LEU A 55 -8.32 2.71 13.75
N VAL A 56 -8.91 1.51 13.61
CA VAL A 56 -9.20 0.87 12.32
C VAL A 56 -10.71 0.80 12.13
N GLY A 57 -11.20 1.32 11.00
CA GLY A 57 -12.62 1.35 10.66
C GLY A 57 -13.00 0.38 9.54
N ASN A 58 -12.19 -0.66 9.34
CA ASN A 58 -12.45 -1.75 8.40
C ASN A 58 -11.84 -3.08 8.88
N LYS A 59 -11.75 -4.11 8.02
CA LYS A 59 -11.23 -5.44 8.39
C LYS A 59 -9.83 -5.72 7.84
N LEU A 60 -9.11 -4.69 7.39
CA LEU A 60 -7.76 -4.85 6.82
C LEU A 60 -6.68 -4.84 7.91
N SER A 61 -5.52 -5.37 7.56
CA SER A 61 -4.23 -5.26 8.23
C SER A 61 -3.18 -4.77 7.23
N CYS A 62 -2.10 -4.13 7.71
CA CYS A 62 -1.06 -3.58 6.82
C CYS A 62 -0.50 -4.66 5.86
N VAL A 63 -0.34 -5.89 6.36
CA VAL A 63 0.16 -7.04 5.59
C VAL A 63 -0.71 -7.42 4.38
N ASN A 64 -1.98 -6.99 4.33
CA ASN A 64 -2.86 -7.28 3.20
C ASN A 64 -2.46 -6.52 1.92
N CYS A 65 -1.68 -5.44 2.02
CA CYS A 65 -1.12 -4.72 0.87
C CYS A 65 0.42 -4.72 0.87
N HIS A 66 1.02 -4.91 2.04
CA HIS A 66 2.46 -5.04 2.23
C HIS A 66 2.77 -6.52 2.44
N LEU A 67 2.83 -7.25 1.33
CA LEU A 67 2.83 -8.72 1.29
C LEU A 67 4.01 -9.32 2.06
N ARG A 68 3.80 -10.54 2.56
CA ARG A 68 4.88 -11.34 3.13
C ARG A 68 5.80 -11.83 2.01
N GLY A 69 7.10 -11.85 2.28
CA GLY A 69 8.09 -12.55 1.44
C GLY A 69 8.28 -13.99 1.88
N ASP A 70 9.21 -14.68 1.22
CA ASP A 70 9.55 -16.08 1.52
C ASP A 70 10.08 -16.29 2.94
N ASP A 71 10.61 -15.23 3.55
CA ASP A 71 11.05 -15.21 4.95
C ASP A 71 9.89 -15.12 5.98
N GLY A 72 8.65 -15.12 5.48
CA GLY A 72 7.41 -15.06 6.26
C GLY A 72 7.10 -13.70 6.88
N LYS A 73 7.95 -12.68 6.71
CA LYS A 73 7.81 -11.39 7.42
C LYS A 73 6.88 -10.43 6.67
N PRO A 74 6.02 -9.66 7.37
CA PRO A 74 5.13 -8.71 6.72
C PRO A 74 5.90 -7.58 6.03
N GLY A 75 5.54 -7.29 4.77
CA GLY A 75 6.16 -6.23 3.97
C GLY A 75 7.53 -6.56 3.38
N THR A 76 7.96 -7.82 3.41
CA THR A 76 9.20 -8.26 2.75
C THR A 76 8.96 -8.84 1.36
N GLY A 77 7.70 -9.00 0.94
CA GLY A 77 7.35 -9.52 -0.38
C GLY A 77 7.91 -8.68 -1.50
N ASP A 78 8.27 -9.35 -2.60
CA ASP A 78 8.78 -8.71 -3.81
C ASP A 78 7.73 -7.82 -4.47
N GLY A 79 8.21 -6.86 -5.26
CA GLY A 79 7.38 -5.96 -6.05
C GLY A 79 6.97 -4.68 -5.33
N ILE A 80 5.88 -4.08 -5.83
CA ILE A 80 5.46 -2.76 -5.38
C ILE A 80 4.92 -2.82 -3.96
N SER A 81 5.41 -1.92 -3.10
CA SER A 81 5.07 -1.78 -1.67
C SER A 81 5.87 -2.66 -0.70
N SER A 82 6.97 -3.28 -1.12
CA SER A 82 7.95 -3.81 -0.17
C SER A 82 8.45 -2.72 0.80
N TRP A 83 8.55 -3.05 2.08
CA TRP A 83 9.13 -2.20 3.12
C TRP A 83 10.64 -2.31 3.24
N ILE A 84 11.27 -3.30 2.61
CA ILE A 84 12.73 -3.41 2.60
C ILE A 84 13.33 -2.12 2.02
N GLY A 85 14.24 -1.51 2.78
CA GLY A 85 14.88 -0.25 2.43
C GLY A 85 13.93 0.96 2.38
N THR A 86 12.72 0.87 2.93
CA THR A 86 11.79 2.00 2.96
C THR A 86 12.25 3.08 3.91
N ALA A 87 12.79 2.73 5.09
CA ALA A 87 13.21 3.72 6.06
C ALA A 87 14.41 4.56 5.57
N THR A 88 15.23 4.04 4.64
CA THR A 88 16.35 4.81 4.08
C THR A 88 15.91 6.03 3.29
N ALA A 89 14.65 6.06 2.84
CA ALA A 89 14.08 7.17 2.08
C ALA A 89 13.59 8.33 2.95
N PHE A 90 13.51 8.15 4.28
CA PHE A 90 12.92 9.14 5.19
C PHE A 90 13.98 9.94 5.97
N PRO A 91 13.72 11.23 6.28
CA PRO A 91 12.53 12.02 5.91
C PRO A 91 12.37 12.21 4.39
N ALA A 92 11.13 12.23 3.92
CA ALA A 92 10.81 12.23 2.48
C ALA A 92 9.79 13.30 2.13
N TRP A 93 9.89 13.87 0.93
CA TRP A 93 8.85 14.76 0.40
C TRP A 93 7.55 13.98 0.17
N SER A 94 6.41 14.57 0.53
CA SER A 94 5.09 14.03 0.22
C SER A 94 4.32 15.02 -0.64
N GLY A 95 4.16 14.69 -1.93
CA GLY A 95 3.33 15.49 -2.84
C GLY A 95 1.86 15.53 -2.43
N ARG A 96 1.35 14.47 -1.77
CA ARG A 96 -0.03 14.43 -1.26
C ARG A 96 -0.23 15.40 -0.10
N GLU A 97 0.71 15.42 0.84
CA GLU A 97 0.57 16.17 2.11
C GLU A 97 1.26 17.54 2.05
N LYS A 98 1.92 17.83 0.91
CA LYS A 98 2.65 19.07 0.59
C LYS A 98 3.69 19.45 1.65
N THR A 99 4.33 18.45 2.25
CA THR A 99 5.30 18.63 3.33
C THR A 99 6.36 17.53 3.30
N VAL A 100 7.46 17.72 4.03
CA VAL A 100 8.40 16.65 4.36
C VAL A 100 7.82 15.84 5.51
N GLN A 101 7.76 14.52 5.35
CA GLN A 101 7.16 13.62 6.31
C GLN A 101 8.20 12.69 6.93
N THR A 102 8.00 12.38 8.21
CA THR A 102 8.67 11.25 8.86
C THR A 102 8.06 9.92 8.40
N LEU A 103 8.75 8.81 8.70
CA LEU A 103 8.21 7.48 8.46
C LEU A 103 6.90 7.26 9.23
N GLN A 104 6.83 7.71 10.49
CA GLN A 104 5.63 7.67 11.33
C GLN A 104 4.48 8.46 10.69
N ASN A 105 4.73 9.66 10.15
CA ASN A 105 3.68 10.41 9.45
C ASN A 105 3.13 9.61 8.26
N ARG A 106 4.02 8.98 7.48
CA ARG A 106 3.61 8.20 6.32
C ARG A 106 2.80 6.97 6.70
N SER A 107 3.22 6.22 7.73
CA SER A 107 2.51 5.04 8.22
C SER A 107 1.19 5.42 8.89
N ASN A 108 1.15 6.45 9.73
CA ASN A 108 -0.08 6.91 10.38
C ASN A 108 -1.10 7.43 9.38
N ASN A 109 -0.67 8.06 8.27
CA ASN A 109 -1.57 8.48 7.22
C ASN A 109 -2.21 7.30 6.45
N CYS A 110 -1.68 6.07 6.55
CA CYS A 110 -2.35 4.88 6.05
C CYS A 110 -3.60 4.54 6.87
N PHE A 111 -3.61 4.77 8.18
CA PHE A 111 -4.77 4.50 9.03
C PHE A 111 -6.01 5.26 8.57
N MET A 112 -5.83 6.55 8.23
CA MET A 112 -6.90 7.40 7.73
C MET A 112 -7.53 6.90 6.41
N ARG A 113 -6.80 6.11 5.64
CA ARG A 113 -7.13 5.80 4.24
C ARG A 113 -7.32 4.32 4.05
N SER A 114 -6.23 3.58 4.03
CA SER A 114 -6.23 2.12 3.84
C SER A 114 -6.99 1.41 4.95
N MET A 115 -6.89 1.90 6.20
CA MET A 115 -7.56 1.28 7.35
C MET A 115 -8.92 1.91 7.67
N ASN A 116 -9.37 2.87 6.85
CA ASN A 116 -10.63 3.60 7.04
C ASN A 116 -10.88 4.09 8.47
N GLY A 117 -9.82 4.52 9.18
CA GLY A 117 -9.88 4.79 10.60
C GLY A 117 -9.24 6.10 11.00
N LYS A 118 -8.79 6.17 12.25
CA LYS A 118 -8.24 7.40 12.85
C LYS A 118 -6.72 7.40 12.77
N ARG A 119 -6.14 8.56 12.47
CA ARG A 119 -4.68 8.74 12.49
C ARG A 119 -4.15 8.55 13.92
N PRO A 120 -3.22 7.61 14.17
CA PRO A 120 -2.55 7.50 15.47
C PRO A 120 -1.76 8.78 15.80
N ILE A 121 -1.62 9.06 17.10
CA ILE A 121 -0.68 10.07 17.60
C ILE A 121 0.75 9.60 17.26
N ILE A 122 1.61 10.54 16.83
CA ILE A 122 2.90 10.23 16.20
C ILE A 122 3.89 9.50 17.11
N ASP A 123 3.84 9.76 18.42
CA ASP A 123 4.71 9.21 19.46
C ASP A 123 4.00 8.16 20.32
N SER A 124 2.79 7.74 19.93
CA SER A 124 2.14 6.56 20.53
C SER A 124 2.99 5.31 20.33
N GLU A 125 2.88 4.35 21.27
CA GLU A 125 3.64 3.09 21.21
C GLU A 125 3.40 2.34 19.89
N ALA A 126 2.15 2.31 19.41
CA ALA A 126 1.83 1.69 18.12
C ALA A 126 2.54 2.37 16.93
N SER A 127 2.54 3.71 16.89
CA SER A 127 3.20 4.45 15.81
C SER A 127 4.71 4.25 15.82
N LEU A 128 5.32 4.29 17.00
CA LEU A 128 6.74 4.02 17.19
C LEU A 128 7.12 2.57 16.85
N ALA A 129 6.32 1.59 17.24
CA ALA A 129 6.56 0.18 16.96
C ALA A 129 6.53 -0.11 15.45
N ILE A 130 5.52 0.39 14.73
CA ILE A 130 5.42 0.24 13.27
C ILE A 130 6.64 0.86 12.57
N ALA A 131 7.03 2.08 12.94
CA ALA A 131 8.19 2.73 12.34
C ALA A 131 9.50 2.02 12.69
N THR A 132 9.63 1.51 13.91
CA THR A 132 10.80 0.73 14.37
C THR A 132 10.94 -0.57 13.58
N TYR A 133 9.86 -1.30 13.33
CA TYR A 133 9.88 -2.50 12.50
C TYR A 133 10.33 -2.21 11.06
N ILE A 134 9.72 -1.22 10.39
CA ILE A 134 10.10 -0.83 9.02
C ILE A 134 11.55 -0.33 8.95
N THR A 135 12.02 0.33 10.01
CA THR A 135 13.42 0.77 10.15
C THR A 135 14.36 -0.42 10.28
N TRP A 136 14.01 -1.41 11.11
CA TRP A 136 14.79 -2.63 11.25
C TRP A 136 14.90 -3.40 9.92
N LEU A 137 13.83 -3.51 9.15
CA LEU A 137 13.85 -4.09 7.79
C LEU A 137 14.80 -3.38 6.81
N SER A 138 15.26 -2.16 7.14
CA SER A 138 16.19 -1.37 6.35
C SER A 138 17.62 -1.38 6.90
N SER A 139 17.92 -2.19 7.93
CA SER A 139 19.22 -2.20 8.59
C SER A 139 20.36 -2.54 7.63
N GLY A 140 21.47 -1.82 7.73
CA GLY A 140 22.65 -2.02 6.87
C GLY A 140 22.56 -1.39 5.48
N LEU A 141 21.40 -0.86 5.09
CA LEU A 141 21.24 -0.15 3.82
C LEU A 141 21.63 1.33 3.96
N PRO A 142 22.25 1.94 2.94
CA PRO A 142 22.64 3.34 3.00
C PRO A 142 21.40 4.26 3.00
N ILE A 143 21.42 5.27 3.86
CA ILE A 143 20.40 6.33 3.86
C ILE A 143 20.43 7.06 2.51
N LYS A 144 19.25 7.20 1.91
CA LYS A 144 19.04 7.91 0.65
C LYS A 144 17.67 8.55 0.68
N MET A 145 17.59 9.68 1.37
CA MET A 145 16.36 10.50 1.45
C MET A 145 15.79 10.77 0.05
N ASN A 146 14.46 10.86 -0.03
CA ASN A 146 13.76 10.96 -1.30
C ASN A 146 12.97 12.27 -1.41
N GLU A 147 13.46 13.16 -2.27
CA GLU A 147 12.84 14.46 -2.56
C GLU A 147 11.62 14.37 -3.50
N LYS A 148 11.36 13.20 -4.09
CA LYS A 148 10.27 13.00 -5.08
C LYS A 148 9.03 12.36 -4.48
N GLY A 149 9.20 11.52 -3.46
CA GLY A 149 8.08 10.87 -2.81
C GLY A 149 8.50 9.96 -1.66
N PRO A 150 7.55 9.54 -0.82
CA PRO A 150 7.81 8.69 0.35
C PRO A 150 7.90 7.21 -0.06
N TRP A 151 8.85 6.88 -0.95
CA TRP A 151 9.07 5.54 -1.49
C TRP A 151 10.52 5.10 -1.32
N SER A 152 10.73 3.81 -1.04
CA SER A 152 12.07 3.21 -1.03
C SER A 152 12.78 3.43 -2.38
N PRO A 153 14.12 3.37 -2.42
CA PRO A 153 14.87 3.44 -3.68
C PRO A 153 14.39 2.40 -4.71
N HIS A 154 13.99 1.22 -4.26
CA HIS A 154 13.39 0.16 -5.09
C HIS A 154 12.05 0.61 -5.69
N ASN A 155 11.11 1.06 -4.85
CA ASN A 155 9.77 1.47 -5.27
C ASN A 155 9.75 2.76 -6.09
N THR A 156 10.75 3.64 -5.92
CA THR A 156 10.87 4.92 -6.64
C THR A 156 10.92 4.76 -8.16
N LYS A 157 11.41 3.61 -8.65
CA LYS A 157 11.42 3.30 -10.08
C LYS A 157 10.15 2.60 -10.52
N LEU A 158 9.73 1.56 -9.78
CA LEU A 158 8.64 0.67 -10.19
C LEU A 158 7.27 1.36 -10.12
N TYR A 159 6.97 2.01 -8.99
CA TYR A 159 5.63 2.54 -8.75
C TYR A 159 5.26 3.68 -9.69
N PRO A 160 6.07 4.76 -9.85
CA PRO A 160 5.74 5.83 -10.79
C PRO A 160 5.68 5.36 -12.25
N LYS A 161 6.52 4.40 -12.64
CA LYS A 161 6.50 3.81 -13.99
C LYS A 161 5.18 3.09 -14.24
N GLY A 162 4.75 2.23 -13.32
CA GLY A 162 3.47 1.51 -13.41
C GLY A 162 2.28 2.48 -13.45
N VAL A 163 2.25 3.49 -12.58
CA VAL A 163 1.18 4.50 -12.56
C VAL A 163 1.12 5.24 -13.90
N LYS A 164 2.26 5.69 -14.43
CA LYS A 164 2.31 6.37 -15.74
C LYS A 164 1.85 5.46 -16.88
N HIS A 165 2.17 4.17 -16.82
CA HIS A 165 1.79 3.17 -17.82
C HIS A 165 0.27 2.94 -17.86
N PHE A 166 -0.36 2.76 -16.68
CA PHE A 166 -1.79 2.46 -16.61
C PHE A 166 -2.69 3.69 -16.77
N ASN A 167 -2.21 4.91 -16.48
CA ASN A 167 -3.01 6.13 -16.60
C ASN A 167 -3.73 6.30 -17.96
N PRO A 168 -3.08 6.17 -19.13
CA PRO A 168 -3.77 6.27 -20.42
C PRO A 168 -4.68 5.07 -20.74
N ILE A 169 -4.45 3.90 -20.14
CA ILE A 169 -5.27 2.70 -20.36
C ILE A 169 -6.62 2.87 -19.64
N VAL A 170 -6.59 3.20 -18.35
CA VAL A 170 -7.81 3.34 -17.54
C VAL A 170 -8.70 4.50 -18.01
N LYS A 171 -8.14 5.57 -18.57
CA LYS A 171 -8.90 6.71 -19.12
C LYS A 171 -9.76 6.35 -20.33
N LYS A 172 -9.47 5.24 -21.00
CA LYS A 172 -10.23 4.75 -22.17
C LYS A 172 -11.26 3.70 -21.79
N ALA A 173 -11.42 3.42 -20.49
CA ALA A 173 -12.35 2.41 -20.02
C ALA A 173 -13.79 2.77 -20.38
N THR A 174 -14.56 1.73 -20.70
CA THR A 174 -15.99 1.80 -21.02
C THR A 174 -16.76 0.78 -20.20
N HIS A 175 -18.08 0.74 -20.35
CA HIS A 175 -18.91 -0.31 -19.76
C HIS A 175 -18.46 -1.73 -20.17
N ALA A 176 -17.98 -1.92 -21.40
CA ALA A 176 -17.48 -3.22 -21.86
C ALA A 176 -16.26 -3.68 -21.03
N ASN A 177 -15.38 -2.75 -20.64
CA ASN A 177 -14.24 -3.03 -19.77
C ASN A 177 -14.68 -3.42 -18.35
N TYR A 178 -15.77 -2.84 -17.84
CA TYR A 178 -16.33 -3.24 -16.54
C TYR A 178 -16.85 -4.67 -16.57
N ILE A 179 -17.56 -5.06 -17.63
CA ILE A 179 -18.04 -6.44 -17.83
C ILE A 179 -16.86 -7.42 -17.97
N ALA A 180 -15.85 -7.06 -18.78
CA ALA A 180 -14.63 -7.86 -18.91
C ALA A 180 -13.90 -8.01 -17.57
N GLY A 181 -13.80 -6.92 -16.80
CA GLY A 181 -13.20 -6.90 -15.47
C GLY A 181 -13.91 -7.80 -14.47
N LYS A 182 -15.25 -7.85 -14.53
CA LYS A 182 -16.04 -8.80 -13.74
C LYS A 182 -15.68 -10.25 -14.09
N SER A 183 -15.57 -10.58 -15.37
CA SER A 183 -15.18 -11.93 -15.81
C SER A 183 -13.76 -12.31 -15.36
N VAL A 184 -12.81 -11.37 -15.45
CA VAL A 184 -11.46 -11.58 -14.91
C VAL A 184 -11.50 -11.80 -13.39
N TYR A 185 -12.31 -11.01 -12.68
CA TYR A 185 -12.47 -11.16 -11.23
C TYR A 185 -13.01 -12.54 -10.85
N GLU A 186 -14.11 -12.97 -11.47
CA GLU A 186 -14.76 -14.24 -11.20
C GLU A 186 -13.82 -15.42 -11.49
N SER A 187 -13.05 -15.35 -12.57
CA SER A 187 -12.15 -16.43 -13.00
C SER A 187 -10.82 -16.49 -12.24
N LYS A 188 -10.26 -15.35 -11.81
CA LYS A 188 -8.88 -15.29 -11.29
C LYS A 188 -8.74 -14.74 -9.87
N CYS A 189 -9.80 -14.17 -9.30
CA CYS A 189 -9.71 -13.46 -8.01
C CYS A 189 -10.72 -13.99 -6.98
N ALA A 190 -11.93 -14.35 -7.41
CA ALA A 190 -13.04 -14.67 -6.52
C ALA A 190 -12.82 -15.93 -5.67
N SER A 191 -11.99 -16.87 -6.12
CA SER A 191 -11.63 -18.06 -5.33
C SER A 191 -10.94 -17.73 -4.00
N CYS A 192 -10.22 -16.61 -3.96
CA CYS A 192 -9.56 -16.12 -2.74
C CYS A 192 -10.34 -14.96 -2.10
N HIS A 193 -10.82 -14.01 -2.90
CA HIS A 193 -11.44 -12.78 -2.39
C HIS A 193 -12.96 -12.83 -2.24
N GLY A 194 -13.59 -13.97 -2.53
CA GLY A 194 -15.05 -14.13 -2.53
C GLY A 194 -15.70 -13.57 -3.80
N LEU A 195 -16.92 -14.00 -4.12
CA LEU A 195 -17.64 -13.50 -5.30
C LEU A 195 -18.07 -12.04 -5.12
N ASN A 196 -18.28 -11.60 -3.89
CA ASN A 196 -18.71 -10.26 -3.53
C ASN A 196 -17.57 -9.43 -2.91
N GLY A 197 -16.31 -9.86 -3.05
CA GLY A 197 -15.15 -9.14 -2.52
C GLY A 197 -15.07 -9.11 -0.99
N GLU A 198 -15.80 -9.98 -0.31
CA GLU A 198 -15.87 -10.09 1.16
C GLU A 198 -14.59 -10.66 1.78
N GLY A 199 -13.75 -11.31 0.97
CA GLY A 199 -12.53 -11.98 1.43
C GLY A 199 -12.82 -13.21 2.29
N LEU A 200 -11.76 -13.71 2.94
CA LEU A 200 -11.82 -14.75 3.94
C LEU A 200 -11.03 -14.27 5.16
N GLU A 201 -11.70 -14.10 6.29
CA GLU A 201 -11.10 -13.59 7.52
C GLU A 201 -9.83 -14.37 7.89
N GLY A 202 -8.77 -13.63 8.24
CA GLY A 202 -7.46 -14.19 8.58
C GLY A 202 -6.62 -14.72 7.40
N SER A 203 -7.20 -14.85 6.19
CA SER A 203 -6.52 -15.44 5.02
C SER A 203 -6.42 -14.46 3.85
N PHE A 204 -7.56 -14.00 3.33
CA PHE A 204 -7.65 -13.14 2.14
C PHE A 204 -8.43 -11.87 2.45
N PRO A 205 -7.88 -10.68 2.15
CA PRO A 205 -8.54 -9.45 2.52
C PRO A 205 -9.82 -9.20 1.72
N PRO A 206 -10.82 -8.53 2.32
CA PRO A 206 -11.90 -7.93 1.54
C PRO A 206 -11.38 -6.84 0.62
N LEU A 207 -12.04 -6.67 -0.52
CA LEU A 207 -11.67 -5.70 -1.55
C LEU A 207 -12.63 -4.50 -1.62
N TRP A 208 -13.90 -4.70 -1.21
CA TRP A 208 -14.93 -3.66 -1.15
C TRP A 208 -16.06 -4.07 -0.19
N GLY A 209 -17.14 -3.28 -0.14
CA GLY A 209 -18.40 -3.69 0.47
C GLY A 209 -18.47 -3.50 1.98
N LYS A 210 -19.59 -3.98 2.52
CA LYS A 210 -19.94 -3.93 3.93
C LYS A 210 -20.30 -5.33 4.43
N ASN A 211 -20.11 -5.59 5.72
CA ASN A 211 -20.73 -6.75 6.35
C ASN A 211 -22.23 -6.53 6.59
N ASP A 212 -22.88 -7.56 7.11
CA ASP A 212 -24.32 -7.55 7.44
C ASP A 212 -24.72 -6.50 8.49
N LYS A 213 -23.74 -6.01 9.27
CA LYS A 213 -23.93 -4.93 10.26
C LYS A 213 -23.77 -3.54 9.65
N GLY A 214 -23.48 -3.44 8.35
CA GLY A 214 -23.28 -2.18 7.65
C GLY A 214 -21.90 -1.56 7.87
N GLU A 215 -20.95 -2.27 8.48
CA GLU A 215 -19.56 -1.85 8.68
C GLU A 215 -18.77 -2.04 7.39
N TRP A 216 -17.92 -1.08 7.03
CA TRP A 216 -17.07 -1.18 5.86
C TRP A 216 -16.00 -2.27 6.02
N LEU A 217 -15.78 -3.06 4.97
CA LEU A 217 -14.83 -4.17 5.01
C LEU A 217 -13.42 -3.77 4.56
N ALA A 218 -13.33 -2.91 3.54
CA ALA A 218 -12.07 -2.63 2.83
C ALA A 218 -11.63 -1.16 2.92
N TYR A 219 -10.61 -0.81 2.14
CA TYR A 219 -10.04 0.55 2.08
C TYR A 219 -11.04 1.59 1.54
N ASN A 220 -10.91 2.82 2.03
CA ASN A 220 -11.75 3.94 1.60
C ASN A 220 -11.25 4.60 0.30
N THR A 221 -12.04 5.51 -0.25
CA THR A 221 -11.79 6.23 -1.51
C THR A 221 -10.61 7.20 -1.46
N GLY A 222 -10.02 7.45 -0.28
CA GLY A 222 -8.79 8.23 -0.10
C GLY A 222 -7.52 7.39 -0.26
N ALA A 223 -7.62 6.06 -0.16
CA ALA A 223 -6.51 5.14 -0.27
C ALA A 223 -5.90 5.12 -1.67
N GLY A 224 -4.60 4.81 -1.75
CA GLY A 224 -3.91 4.64 -3.04
C GLY A 224 -4.56 3.56 -3.91
N MET A 225 -5.01 2.47 -3.29
CA MET A 225 -5.67 1.34 -3.95
C MET A 225 -7.04 1.68 -4.56
N SER A 226 -7.63 2.81 -4.18
CA SER A 226 -8.90 3.28 -4.77
C SER A 226 -8.72 4.09 -6.06
N LYS A 227 -7.48 4.40 -6.45
CA LYS A 227 -7.18 5.14 -7.69
C LYS A 227 -6.80 4.14 -8.77
N LEU A 228 -7.50 4.20 -9.91
CA LEU A 228 -7.44 3.16 -10.96
C LEU A 228 -6.02 2.87 -11.42
N ASP A 229 -5.25 3.90 -11.79
CA ASP A 229 -3.86 3.74 -12.25
C ASP A 229 -2.89 3.19 -11.19
N LYS A 230 -3.02 3.66 -9.94
CA LYS A 230 -2.22 3.21 -8.80
C LYS A 230 -2.51 1.77 -8.40
N ALA A 231 -3.79 1.41 -8.40
CA ALA A 231 -4.23 0.05 -8.12
C ALA A 231 -3.78 -0.89 -9.24
N SER A 232 -3.92 -0.52 -10.51
CA SER A 232 -3.43 -1.32 -11.63
C SER A 232 -1.91 -1.54 -11.57
N ALA A 233 -1.13 -0.51 -11.21
CA ALA A 233 0.31 -0.69 -10.99
C ALA A 233 0.61 -1.76 -9.92
N TRP A 234 -0.09 -1.72 -8.78
CA TRP A 234 0.09 -2.67 -7.70
C TRP A 234 -0.40 -4.08 -8.07
N VAL A 235 -1.59 -4.20 -8.66
CA VAL A 235 -2.18 -5.49 -9.09
C VAL A 235 -1.31 -6.15 -10.15
N LYS A 236 -0.83 -5.41 -11.16
CA LYS A 236 0.11 -5.95 -12.16
C LYS A 236 1.39 -6.49 -11.51
N SER A 237 1.88 -5.85 -10.46
CA SER A 237 3.10 -6.27 -9.78
C SER A 237 2.89 -7.50 -8.90
N ASN A 238 1.74 -7.58 -8.22
CA ASN A 238 1.62 -8.40 -7.02
C ASN A 238 0.50 -9.45 -7.09
N MET A 239 -0.35 -9.40 -8.12
CA MET A 239 -1.52 -10.27 -8.24
C MET A 239 -1.57 -10.98 -9.60
N PRO A 240 -2.10 -12.22 -9.65
CA PRO A 240 -2.48 -13.07 -8.52
C PRO A 240 -1.31 -13.39 -7.59
N LEU A 241 -1.60 -13.75 -6.33
CA LEU A 241 -0.57 -13.97 -5.32
C LEU A 241 0.40 -15.08 -5.78
N GLY A 242 1.70 -14.79 -5.78
CA GLY A 242 2.74 -15.71 -6.28
C GLY A 242 2.92 -15.71 -7.81
N GLU A 243 2.04 -15.03 -8.55
CA GLU A 243 2.04 -14.96 -10.02
C GLU A 243 2.05 -13.50 -10.52
N GLY A 244 2.68 -12.60 -9.75
CA GLY A 244 2.80 -11.20 -10.10
C GLY A 244 3.31 -11.01 -11.53
N GLY A 245 2.60 -10.21 -12.32
CA GLY A 245 2.93 -9.92 -13.72
C GLY A 245 2.25 -10.84 -14.73
N SER A 246 1.56 -11.91 -14.32
CA SER A 246 0.95 -12.90 -15.22
C SER A 246 -0.24 -12.35 -16.03
N LEU A 247 -1.03 -11.43 -15.46
CA LEU A 247 -2.16 -10.81 -16.15
C LEU A 247 -1.68 -9.83 -17.22
N SER A 248 -2.36 -9.79 -18.37
CA SER A 248 -2.13 -8.72 -19.35
C SER A 248 -2.50 -7.35 -18.79
N ASP A 249 -1.96 -6.28 -19.37
CA ASP A 249 -2.24 -4.92 -18.90
C ASP A 249 -3.73 -4.57 -19.02
N GLN A 250 -4.42 -5.07 -20.05
CA GLN A 250 -5.85 -4.85 -20.20
C GLN A 250 -6.66 -5.60 -19.14
N GLU A 251 -6.34 -6.87 -18.86
CA GLU A 251 -7.00 -7.62 -17.78
C GLU A 251 -6.81 -6.94 -16.42
N VAL A 252 -5.61 -6.40 -16.14
CA VAL A 252 -5.35 -5.64 -14.91
C VAL A 252 -6.17 -4.35 -14.87
N ALA A 253 -6.22 -3.58 -15.95
CA ALA A 253 -7.00 -2.35 -15.99
C ALA A 253 -8.50 -2.64 -15.80
N ASP A 254 -9.01 -3.69 -16.44
CA ASP A 254 -10.41 -4.09 -16.40
C ASP A 254 -10.81 -4.61 -15.01
N VAL A 255 -10.04 -5.52 -14.42
CA VAL A 255 -10.36 -6.07 -13.07
C VAL A 255 -10.29 -4.99 -11.99
N VAL A 256 -9.35 -4.05 -12.11
CA VAL A 256 -9.24 -2.92 -11.19
C VAL A 256 -10.39 -1.94 -11.37
N LEU A 257 -10.83 -1.69 -12.61
CA LEU A 257 -12.02 -0.89 -12.90
C LEU A 257 -13.25 -1.51 -12.22
N TYR A 258 -13.46 -2.82 -12.40
CA TYR A 258 -14.54 -3.56 -11.75
C TYR A 258 -14.47 -3.49 -10.23
N MET A 259 -13.32 -3.79 -9.63
CA MET A 259 -13.09 -3.78 -8.18
C MET A 259 -13.33 -2.39 -7.55
N ASN A 260 -12.85 -1.33 -8.20
CA ASN A 260 -12.96 0.03 -7.66
C ASN A 260 -14.31 0.70 -7.98
N ALA A 261 -15.10 0.14 -8.90
CA ALA A 261 -16.47 0.56 -9.16
C ALA A 261 -17.46 0.06 -8.09
N GLN A 262 -17.05 -0.77 -7.14
CA GLN A 262 -17.93 -1.30 -6.09
C GLN A 262 -18.09 -0.34 -4.90
N PRO A 263 -19.20 -0.45 -4.12
CA PRO A 263 -19.42 0.38 -2.93
C PRO A 263 -18.29 0.25 -1.91
N ARG A 264 -17.80 1.39 -1.41
CA ARG A 264 -16.78 1.48 -0.34
C ARG A 264 -16.93 2.79 0.42
N ALA A 265 -16.26 2.91 1.56
CA ALA A 265 -16.30 4.12 2.39
C ALA A 265 -15.77 5.34 1.63
N ASP A 266 -16.50 6.44 1.73
CA ASP A 266 -16.00 7.76 1.34
C ASP A 266 -14.93 8.24 2.32
N PHE A 267 -14.00 9.05 1.81
CA PHE A 267 -12.94 9.64 2.60
C PHE A 267 -13.23 11.11 2.82
N ASP A 268 -13.12 11.53 4.08
CA ASP A 268 -13.15 12.92 4.50
C ASP A 268 -12.05 13.11 5.55
N LEU A 269 -10.98 13.83 5.18
CA LEU A 269 -9.78 13.98 6.01
C LEU A 269 -10.11 14.41 7.44
N GLN A 270 -11.00 15.39 7.60
CA GLN A 270 -11.36 15.93 8.92
C GLN A 270 -12.01 14.87 9.81
N LYS A 271 -12.76 13.93 9.23
CA LYS A 271 -13.36 12.81 9.97
C LYS A 271 -12.34 11.75 10.37
N MET A 272 -11.16 11.73 9.76
CA MET A 272 -10.10 10.73 10.04
C MET A 272 -9.03 11.24 11.01
N LEU A 273 -9.09 12.52 11.39
CA LEU A 273 -8.24 13.09 12.42
C LEU A 273 -8.87 12.92 13.80
N LEU A 274 -8.02 12.87 14.83
CA LEU A 274 -8.44 13.02 16.23
C LEU A 274 -8.79 14.49 16.50
N PRO A 275 -9.51 14.79 17.59
CA PRO A 275 -9.71 16.16 18.06
C PRO A 275 -8.38 16.92 18.18
N ARG A 276 -8.40 18.24 17.99
CA ARG A 276 -7.18 19.06 17.89
C ARG A 276 -6.33 19.01 19.17
N GLU A 277 -7.00 18.89 20.30
CA GLU A 277 -6.47 18.75 21.65
C GLU A 277 -5.78 17.39 21.89
N GLU A 278 -6.12 16.37 21.11
CA GLU A 278 -5.60 14.99 21.27
C GLU A 278 -4.65 14.57 20.15
N MET A 279 -4.77 15.14 18.95
CA MET A 279 -4.12 14.64 17.74
C MET A 279 -2.59 14.82 17.69
N GLY A 280 -2.03 15.55 18.65
CA GLY A 280 -0.63 15.99 18.63
C GLY A 280 -0.32 16.89 17.42
N ILE A 281 0.93 16.84 16.94
CA ILE A 281 1.35 17.66 15.79
C ILE A 281 0.97 16.97 14.47
N TYR A 282 0.16 17.66 13.66
CA TYR A 282 -0.12 17.33 12.26
C TYR A 282 0.53 18.35 11.34
N ASN A 283 1.67 17.97 10.76
CA ASN A 283 2.52 18.86 9.96
C ASN A 283 2.16 18.94 8.47
N ALA A 284 1.09 18.25 8.03
CA ALA A 284 0.65 18.33 6.64
C ALA A 284 0.12 19.72 6.33
N LYS A 285 0.38 20.21 5.12
CA LYS A 285 -0.19 21.48 4.63
C LYS A 285 -1.56 21.29 3.99
N VAL A 286 -1.99 20.04 3.80
CA VAL A 286 -3.33 19.70 3.33
C VAL A 286 -4.22 19.49 4.54
N LEU A 287 -5.21 20.36 4.69
CA LEU A 287 -6.17 20.32 5.80
C LEU A 287 -7.54 19.81 5.35
N GLU A 288 -7.83 19.82 4.05
CA GLU A 288 -9.08 19.31 3.51
C GLU A 288 -8.80 18.41 2.31
N GLU A 289 -9.41 17.23 2.34
CA GLU A 289 -9.40 16.29 1.22
C GLU A 289 -10.64 15.41 1.35
N LYS A 290 -11.41 15.31 0.27
CA LYS A 290 -12.59 14.46 0.18
C LYS A 290 -12.53 13.62 -1.08
N HIS A 291 -12.91 12.36 -0.93
CA HIS A 291 -13.03 11.45 -2.06
C HIS A 291 -14.29 10.60 -1.92
N THR A 292 -14.91 10.35 -3.06
CA THR A 292 -15.95 9.34 -3.28
C THR A 292 -15.55 8.44 -4.44
N VAL A 293 -16.23 7.30 -4.60
CA VAL A 293 -16.04 6.43 -5.78
C VAL A 293 -16.24 7.25 -7.06
N ARG A 294 -17.33 8.02 -7.12
CA ARG A 294 -17.63 8.91 -8.25
C ARG A 294 -16.50 9.93 -8.51
N SER A 295 -15.96 10.57 -7.47
CA SER A 295 -14.85 11.52 -7.64
C SER A 295 -13.57 10.85 -8.17
N ASN A 296 -13.34 9.59 -7.79
CA ASN A 296 -12.16 8.83 -8.24
C ASN A 296 -12.26 8.48 -9.72
N PHE A 297 -13.45 8.08 -10.20
CA PHE A 297 -13.70 7.82 -11.62
C PHE A 297 -13.64 9.11 -12.45
N LYS A 298 -14.26 10.19 -11.94
CA LYS A 298 -14.21 11.51 -12.58
C LYS A 298 -12.78 12.03 -12.79
N ALA A 299 -11.85 11.71 -11.89
CA ALA A 299 -10.43 12.08 -12.05
C ALA A 299 -9.75 11.45 -13.29
N PHE A 300 -10.35 10.40 -13.86
CA PHE A 300 -9.93 9.77 -15.12
C PHE A 300 -10.85 10.12 -16.29
N GLY A 301 -11.79 11.06 -16.11
CA GLY A 301 -12.76 11.43 -17.15
C GLY A 301 -13.85 10.38 -17.37
N LEU A 302 -14.10 9.51 -16.38
CA LEU A 302 -15.11 8.45 -16.46
C LEU A 302 -16.33 8.82 -15.61
N ASP A 303 -17.52 8.50 -16.11
CA ASP A 303 -18.76 8.48 -15.32
C ASP A 303 -18.97 7.08 -14.75
N ILE A 304 -19.07 6.97 -13.42
CA ILE A 304 -19.24 5.68 -12.75
C ILE A 304 -20.55 4.99 -13.11
N ASP A 305 -21.63 5.75 -13.37
CA ASP A 305 -22.93 5.18 -13.70
C ASP A 305 -22.91 4.58 -15.11
N GLU A 306 -22.23 5.25 -16.05
CA GLU A 306 -22.00 4.72 -17.40
C GLU A 306 -21.09 3.49 -17.38
N ILE A 307 -20.02 3.52 -16.58
CA ILE A 307 -19.10 2.38 -16.45
C ILE A 307 -19.82 1.16 -15.88
N ARG A 308 -20.66 1.34 -14.86
CA ARG A 308 -21.39 0.22 -14.23
C ARG A 308 -22.63 -0.21 -15.01
N GLY A 309 -23.26 0.71 -15.75
CA GLY A 309 -24.58 0.50 -16.33
C GLY A 309 -25.72 0.55 -15.30
N ASP A 310 -25.47 1.07 -14.10
CA ASP A 310 -26.43 1.22 -13.02
C ASP A 310 -26.19 2.52 -12.24
N LYS A 311 -27.05 2.82 -11.25
CA LYS A 311 -26.91 3.98 -10.35
C LYS A 311 -26.68 3.57 -8.90
N LEU A 312 -25.95 2.47 -8.67
CA LEU A 312 -25.73 1.93 -7.33
C LEU A 312 -24.86 2.86 -6.47
N ILE A 313 -23.89 3.53 -7.09
CA ILE A 313 -22.97 4.45 -6.42
C ILE A 313 -23.64 5.82 -6.29
N LYS A 314 -24.09 6.15 -5.07
CA LYS A 314 -24.71 7.44 -4.78
C LYS A 314 -23.69 8.55 -4.60
#